data_AF-A0A8J3D3I3-F1
#
_entry.id   AF-A0A8J3D3I3-F1
#
_cell.length_a   1.000
_cell.length_b   1.000
_cell.length_c   1.000
_cell.angle_alpha   90.00
_cell.angle_beta   90.00
_cell.angle_gamma   90.00
#
_symmetry.space_group_name_H-M   'P 1'
#
loop_
_entity.id
_entity.type
_entity.pdbx_description
1 polymer ?
#
loop_
_entity_poly.entity_id
_entity_poly.type
_entity_poly.pdbx_seq_one_letter_code
_entity_poly.pdbx_strand_id
1 'polypeptide(L)' 'MVIDSLQWSPLKKVDNYFSPSKKDFMINYRVQNIEGLVAKLKENGVTILDDIETFDYGKFIHIMDPQGNKIELWEPA' A
#
# COMPACT_ATOMS: atom_id res chain seq x y z
N MET A 1 15.07 -1.98 -1.97
CA MET A 1 13.83 -1.51 -2.62
C MET A 1 14.27 -0.72 -3.83
N VAL A 2 14.01 -1.22 -5.03
CA VAL A 2 14.26 -0.50 -6.29
C VAL A 2 12.92 0.07 -6.73
N ILE A 3 12.84 1.37 -6.98
CA ILE A 3 11.63 2.04 -7.46
C ILE A 3 11.83 2.28 -8.95
N ASP A 4 11.17 1.50 -9.81
CA ASP A 4 11.37 1.52 -11.27
C ASP A 4 10.63 2.68 -11.96
N SER A 5 9.52 3.17 -11.40
CA SER A 5 8.80 4.33 -11.91
C SER A 5 7.95 5.01 -10.83
N LEU A 6 7.74 6.31 -10.98
CA LEU A 6 6.84 7.11 -10.16
C LEU A 6 5.68 7.58 -11.05
N GLN A 7 4.47 7.11 -10.75
CA GLN A 7 3.25 7.48 -11.47
C GLN A 7 2.34 8.27 -10.54
N TRP A 8 1.86 9.41 -11.03
CA TRP A 8 0.79 10.19 -10.41
C TRP A 8 -0.44 10.13 -11.30
N SER A 9 -1.60 9.87 -10.73
CA SER A 9 -2.85 9.81 -11.50
C SER A 9 -4.01 10.35 -10.66
N PRO A 10 -4.88 11.18 -11.25
CA PRO A 10 -6.06 11.67 -10.54
C PRO A 10 -6.99 10.50 -10.29
N LEU A 11 -7.38 10.32 -9.02
CA LEU A 11 -8.40 9.35 -8.64
C LEU A 11 -9.77 10.02 -8.76
N LYS A 12 -10.76 9.28 -9.27
CA LYS A 12 -12.15 9.72 -9.15
C LYS A 12 -12.49 9.81 -7.67
N LYS A 13 -13.23 10.86 -7.28
CA LYS A 13 -13.68 11.02 -5.91
C LYS A 13 -14.64 9.89 -5.58
N VAL A 14 -14.15 8.91 -4.82
CA VAL A 14 -14.94 7.85 -4.21
C VAL A 14 -14.86 8.08 -2.71
N ASP A 15 -16.02 8.15 -2.06
CA ASP A 15 -16.07 8.38 -0.62
C ASP A 15 -15.33 7.26 0.12
N ASN A 16 -14.58 7.63 1.16
CA ASN A 16 -13.79 6.73 2.03
C ASN A 16 -12.64 5.95 1.38
N TYR A 17 -12.29 6.20 0.11
CA TYR A 17 -11.22 5.48 -0.56
C TYR A 17 -9.86 5.59 0.17
N PHE A 18 -9.57 6.79 0.70
CA PHE A 18 -8.35 7.07 1.44
C PHE A 18 -8.45 6.73 2.94
N SER A 19 -9.63 6.45 3.46
CA SER A 19 -9.81 6.13 4.88
C SER A 19 -8.93 4.93 5.29
N PRO A 20 -8.30 4.97 6.48
CA PRO A 20 -8.43 5.97 7.55
C PRO A 20 -7.53 7.22 7.40
N SER A 21 -6.79 7.37 6.29
CA SER A 21 -6.02 8.58 6.03
C SER A 21 -6.95 9.79 5.86
N LYS A 22 -6.53 10.94 6.39
CA LYS A 22 -7.19 12.24 6.17
C LYS A 22 -6.60 13.01 4.98
N LYS A 23 -5.70 12.38 4.22
CA LYS A 23 -5.07 12.96 3.03
C LYS A 23 -5.96 12.73 1.82
N ASP A 24 -5.87 13.63 0.86
CA ASP A 24 -6.57 13.54 -0.42
C ASP A 24 -5.82 12.69 -1.46
N PHE A 25 -4.84 11.89 -1.01
CA PHE A 25 -4.01 11.04 -1.85
C PHE A 25 -3.60 9.76 -1.13
N MET A 26 -3.18 8.77 -1.92
CA MET A 26 -2.58 7.50 -1.50
C MET A 26 -1.30 7.29 -2.31
N ILE A 27 -0.30 6.65 -1.70
CA ILE A 27 0.94 6.28 -2.39
C ILE A 27 0.86 4.80 -2.73
N ASN A 28 1.11 4.43 -3.98
CA ASN A 28 1.24 3.03 -4.39
C ASN A 28 2.71 2.70 -4.63
N TYR A 29 3.19 1.64 -3.99
CA TYR A 29 4.52 1.08 -4.27
C TYR A 29 4.39 -0.32 -4.86
N ARG A 30 5.05 -0.51 -6.00
CA ARG A 30 5.35 -1.85 -6.51
C ARG A 30 6.47 -2.47 -5.68
N VAL A 31 6.26 -3.67 -5.16
CA VAL A 31 7.21 -4.37 -4.28
C VAL A 31 7.50 -5.79 -4.80
N GLN A 32 8.51 -6.41 -4.20
CA GLN A 32 8.84 -7.82 -4.38
C GLN A 32 8.82 -8.48 -3.00
N ASN A 33 8.38 -9.74 -2.95
CA ASN A 33 8.18 -10.53 -1.74
C ASN A 33 7.30 -9.80 -0.70
N ILE A 34 6.03 -9.57 -1.04
CA ILE A 34 5.11 -8.80 -0.20
C ILE A 34 4.92 -9.42 1.18
N GLU A 35 4.89 -10.75 1.27
CA GLU A 35 4.73 -11.48 2.53
C GLU A 35 5.92 -11.25 3.46
N GLY A 36 7.15 -11.35 2.92
CA GLY A 36 8.37 -11.06 3.67
C GLY A 36 8.49 -9.59 4.08
N LEU A 37 8.02 -8.67 3.22
CA LEU A 37 7.97 -7.25 3.55
C LEU A 37 6.96 -6.98 4.68
N VAL A 38 5.75 -7.53 4.59
CA VAL A 38 4.72 -7.36 5.62
C VAL A 38 5.18 -7.90 6.97
N ALA A 39 5.87 -9.06 7.00
CA ALA A 39 6.45 -9.58 8.24
C ALA A 39 7.41 -8.57 8.89
N LYS A 40 8.34 -8.00 8.10
CA LYS A 40 9.27 -6.96 8.59
C LYS A 40 8.54 -5.69 9.03
N LEU A 41 7.52 -5.26 8.30
CA LEU A 41 6.75 -4.07 8.66
C LEU A 41 6.04 -4.26 10.00
N LYS A 42 5.45 -5.44 10.24
CA LYS A 42 4.85 -5.80 11.54
C LYS A 42 5.89 -5.77 12.67
N GLU A 43 7.07 -6.35 12.45
CA GLU A 43 8.19 -6.31 13.42
C GLU A 43 8.64 -4.89 13.76
N ASN A 44 8.59 -3.98 12.78
CA ASN A 44 8.93 -2.57 12.98
C ASN A 44 7.77 -1.71 13.52
N GLY A 45 6.64 -2.32 13.89
CA GLY A 45 5.49 -1.62 14.48
C GLY A 45 4.69 -0.77 13.49
N VAL A 46 4.79 -1.06 12.18
CA VAL A 46 3.97 -0.40 11.16
C VAL A 46 2.53 -0.89 11.26
N THR A 47 1.58 0.04 11.20
CA THR A 47 0.15 -0.29 11.24
C THR A 47 -0.28 -0.90 9.91
N ILE A 48 -0.75 -2.15 9.97
CA ILE A 48 -1.35 -2.87 8.85
C ILE A 48 -2.86 -2.61 8.86
N LEU A 49 -3.43 -2.26 7.71
CA LEU A 49 -4.84 -1.85 7.61
C LEU A 49 -5.77 -2.99 7.19
N ASP A 50 -5.27 -3.95 6.43
CA ASP A 50 -6.00 -5.11 5.92
C ASP A 50 -5.08 -6.33 5.72
N ASP A 51 -5.67 -7.45 5.32
CA ASP A 51 -4.95 -8.67 4.99
C ASP A 51 -4.45 -8.65 3.54
N ILE A 52 -3.47 -9.50 3.22
CA ILE A 52 -2.98 -9.63 1.85
C ILE A 52 -4.08 -10.21 0.96
N GLU A 53 -4.52 -9.43 -0.02
CA GLU A 53 -5.44 -9.88 -1.06
C GLU A 53 -4.64 -10.43 -2.25
N THR A 54 -5.06 -11.58 -2.79
CA THR A 54 -4.37 -12.25 -3.91
C THR A 54 -5.31 -12.37 -5.10
N PHE A 55 -4.82 -11.97 -6.27
CA PHE A 55 -5.51 -12.05 -7.56
C PHE A 55 -4.57 -12.65 -8.62
N ASP A 56 -5.12 -13.04 -9.77
CA ASP A 56 -4.34 -13.58 -10.90
C ASP A 56 -3.25 -12.60 -11.42
N TYR A 57 -3.43 -11.30 -11.17
CA TYR A 57 -2.51 -10.24 -11.59
C TYR A 57 -1.59 -9.72 -10.47
N GLY A 58 -1.65 -10.29 -9.26
CA GLY A 58 -0.75 -9.94 -8.15
C GLY A 58 -1.41 -9.89 -6.79
N LYS A 59 -0.64 -9.44 -5.79
CA LYS A 59 -1.00 -9.33 -4.39
C LYS A 59 -1.02 -7.88 -3.92
N PHE A 60 -1.96 -7.54 -3.04
CA PHE A 60 -2.16 -6.19 -2.52
C PHE A 60 -2.28 -6.19 -1.00
N ILE A 61 -1.84 -5.10 -0.37
CA ILE A 61 -2.10 -4.80 1.04
C ILE A 61 -1.95 -3.30 1.29
N HIS A 62 -2.65 -2.77 2.30
CA HIS A 62 -2.53 -1.40 2.74
C HIS A 62 -1.89 -1.27 4.11
N ILE A 63 -1.05 -0.24 4.25
CA ILE A 63 -0.38 0.13 5.50
C ILE A 63 -0.60 1.62 5.80
N MET A 64 -0.36 2.00 7.05
CA MET A 64 -0.28 3.39 7.48
C MET A 64 1.15 3.76 7.84
N ASP A 65 1.67 4.83 7.25
CA ASP A 65 2.95 5.39 7.67
C ASP A 65 2.81 6.24 8.97
N PRO A 66 3.93 6.61 9.61
CA PRO A 66 3.90 7.44 10.83
C PRO A 66 3.31 8.84 10.63
N GLN A 67 3.18 9.33 9.39
CA GLN A 67 2.60 10.63 9.05
C GLN A 67 1.10 10.53 8.73
N GLY A 68 0.52 9.33 8.78
CA GLY A 68 -0.88 9.06 8.48
C GLY A 68 -1.20 9.00 6.99
N ASN A 69 -0.21 8.76 6.12
CA ASN A 69 -0.45 8.51 4.69
C ASN A 69 -0.79 7.04 4.46
N LYS A 70 -1.91 6.78 3.79
CA LYS A 70 -2.27 5.44 3.36
C LYS A 70 -1.35 5.06 2.21
N ILE A 71 -0.76 3.87 2.32
CA ILE A 71 0.14 3.32 1.31
C ILE A 71 -0.43 1.99 0.87
N GLU A 72 -0.55 1.81 -0.44
CA GLU A 72 -0.86 0.54 -1.08
C GLU A 72 0.45 -0.11 -1.53
N LEU A 73 0.67 -1.37 -1.17
CA LEU A 73 1.77 -2.17 -1.66
C LEU A 73 1.21 -3.18 -2.66
N TRP A 74 1.82 -3.27 -3.83
CA TRP A 74 1.43 -4.20 -4.88
C TRP A 74 2.62 -5.05 -5.32
N GLU A 75 2.48 -6.37 -5.25
CA GLU A 75 3.41 -7.32 -5.87
C GLU A 75 2.72 -7.97 -7.08
N PRO A 76 3.13 -7.68 -8.32
CA PRO A 76 2.59 -8.36 -9.50
C PRO A 76 2.97 -9.83 -9.53
N ALA A 77 2.10 -10.63 -10.13
CA ALA A 77 2.36 -12.04 -10.45
C ALA A 77 3.48 -12.21 -11.48
#